data_AF-A0A2M7JAP2-F1
#
_entry.id   AF-A0A2M7JAP2-F1
#
_cell.length_a   1.000
_cell.length_b   1.000
_cell.length_c   1.000
_cell.angle_alpha   90.00
_cell.angle_beta   90.00
_cell.angle_gamma   90.00
#
_symmetry.space_group_name_H-M   'P 1'
#
loop_
_entity.id
_entity.type
_entity.pdbx_description
1 polymer ?
#
loop_
_entity_poly.entity_id
_entity_poly.type
_entity_poly.pdbx_seq_one_letter_code
_entity_poly.pdbx_strand_id
1 'polypeptide(L)'
;MIIFFSKICKWGGFYIRISSTKNAVYGGKMLNKVKSACGGTNTFEKVTFRTVPVYTAVIALLYFAKADDMSKIFLISGAVIAVIGELLRIWGCGHLVKTRELIISGPYAHLRHPLYAGTYLITFGFCVMAGMWWLLIVSQLVYALYYYPRKEVIEGFRLADIYGEEYYKYARAVPALIPSLKPYAKSDKKWSFQRVVKNSEIGILLAVIAGIAVLYLKFTGKI
;
A
#
# COMPACT_ATOMS: atom_id res chain seq x y z
N MET A 1 -18.21 0.15 41.75
CA MET A 1 -19.15 0.52 40.68
C MET A 1 -18.37 0.67 39.38
N ILE A 2 -18.25 -0.40 38.59
CA ILE A 2 -17.44 -0.44 37.36
C ILE A 2 -18.36 -0.11 36.19
N ILE A 3 -18.09 1.00 35.50
CA ILE A 3 -18.84 1.41 34.30
C ILE A 3 -18.22 0.70 33.10
N PHE A 4 -18.94 -0.28 32.55
CA PHE A 4 -18.63 -0.95 31.29
C PHE A 4 -19.05 -0.06 30.11
N PHE A 5 -18.10 0.51 29.37
CA PHE A 5 -18.39 1.08 28.05
C PHE A 5 -18.10 0.03 26.95
N SER A 6 -19.14 -0.72 26.60
CA SER A 6 -19.17 -1.54 25.39
C SER A 6 -19.48 -0.64 24.19
N LYS A 7 -18.48 -0.26 23.39
CA LYS A 7 -18.71 0.35 22.06
C LYS A 7 -18.77 -0.75 21.00
N ILE A 8 -19.97 -1.03 20.53
CA ILE A 8 -20.25 -1.88 19.35
C ILE A 8 -20.03 -0.99 18.10
N CYS A 9 -19.03 -1.31 17.29
CA CYS A 9 -18.84 -0.67 15.99
C CYS A 9 -19.52 -1.53 14.91
N LYS A 10 -20.63 -1.04 14.33
CA LYS A 10 -21.36 -1.72 13.26
C LYS A 10 -20.59 -1.61 11.93
N TRP A 11 -20.25 -2.75 11.34
CA TRP A 11 -19.84 -2.88 9.93
C TRP A 11 -20.49 -4.16 9.37
N GLY A 12 -21.32 -4.04 8.33
CA GLY A 12 -21.71 -5.16 7.46
C GLY A 12 -22.29 -6.44 8.12
N GLY A 13 -23.03 -6.33 9.23
CA GLY A 13 -23.82 -7.46 9.77
C GLY A 13 -23.05 -8.56 10.52
N PHE A 14 -21.73 -8.46 10.70
CA PHE A 14 -20.95 -9.41 11.50
C PHE A 14 -20.53 -8.81 12.85
N TYR A 15 -20.89 -9.49 13.95
CA TYR A 15 -20.47 -9.12 15.31
C TYR A 15 -19.11 -9.76 15.63
N ILE A 16 -18.06 -8.96 15.80
CA ILE A 16 -16.78 -9.42 16.39
C ILE A 16 -16.74 -8.95 17.85
N ARG A 17 -16.82 -9.90 18.79
CA ARG A 17 -16.68 -9.65 20.23
C ARG A 17 -15.20 -9.48 20.57
N ILE A 18 -14.77 -8.26 20.89
CA ILE A 18 -13.40 -7.96 21.36
C ILE A 18 -13.36 -8.22 22.88
N SER A 19 -12.65 -9.27 23.33
CA SER A 19 -12.42 -9.49 24.76
C SER A 19 -11.17 -8.73 25.25
N SER A 20 -11.35 -7.94 26.30
CA SER A 20 -10.39 -7.00 26.88
C SER A 20 -9.32 -7.65 27.77
N THR A 21 -8.86 -8.87 27.47
CA THR A 21 -7.88 -9.58 28.32
C THR A 21 -6.50 -9.77 27.68
N LYS A 22 -6.30 -9.42 26.40
CA LYS A 22 -5.00 -9.62 25.72
C LYS A 22 -4.05 -8.42 25.73
N ASN A 23 -4.46 -7.27 26.28
CA ASN A 23 -3.67 -6.03 26.20
C ASN A 23 -2.39 -6.03 27.07
N ALA A 24 -2.30 -6.87 28.12
CA ALA A 24 -1.12 -6.88 28.99
C ALA A 24 0.10 -7.62 28.38
N VAL A 25 -0.13 -8.63 27.54
CA VAL A 25 0.96 -9.47 26.97
C VAL A 25 1.60 -8.84 25.73
N TYR A 26 0.85 -8.01 24.99
CA TYR A 26 1.36 -7.35 23.78
C TYR A 26 2.15 -6.05 24.07
N GLY A 27 1.86 -5.35 25.18
CA GLY A 27 2.57 -4.11 25.54
C GLY A 27 4.08 -4.31 25.80
N GLY A 28 4.45 -5.41 26.45
CA GLY A 28 5.86 -5.73 26.75
C GLY A 28 6.70 -6.09 25.51
N LYS A 29 6.13 -6.85 24.57
CA LYS A 29 6.80 -7.15 23.29
C LYS A 29 6.89 -5.92 22.38
N MET A 30 5.95 -4.99 22.47
CA MET A 30 5.94 -3.79 21.63
C MET A 30 6.95 -2.73 22.09
N LEU A 31 7.12 -2.52 23.40
CA LEU A 31 8.14 -1.62 23.95
C LEU A 31 9.57 -2.03 23.55
N ASN A 32 9.85 -3.35 23.53
CA ASN A 32 11.13 -3.87 23.06
C ASN A 32 11.31 -3.69 21.54
N LYS A 33 10.23 -3.76 20.75
CA LYS A 33 10.26 -3.55 19.29
C LYS A 33 10.40 -2.07 18.90
N VAL A 34 9.91 -1.16 19.73
CA VAL A 34 10.12 0.29 19.56
C VAL A 34 11.57 0.67 19.91
N LYS A 35 12.14 0.09 20.98
CA LYS A 35 13.58 0.26 21.29
C LYS A 35 14.48 -0.32 20.19
N SER A 36 14.14 -1.47 19.62
CA SER A 36 14.90 -2.06 18.51
C SER A 36 14.75 -1.29 17.19
N ALA A 37 13.70 -0.48 17.01
CA ALA A 37 13.51 0.37 15.83
C ALA A 37 14.30 1.69 15.89
N CYS A 38 14.72 2.12 17.09
CA CYS A 38 15.64 3.25 17.27
C CYS A 38 17.12 2.84 17.17
N GLY A 39 17.44 1.54 17.31
CA GLY A 39 18.73 0.99 16.92
C GLY A 39 18.75 0.80 15.40
N GLY A 40 19.74 1.40 14.73
CA GLY A 40 19.88 1.32 13.26
C GLY A 40 19.80 -0.12 12.77
N THR A 41 18.83 -0.42 11.91
CA THR A 41 18.68 -1.75 11.30
C THR A 41 19.31 -1.74 9.91
N ASN A 42 20.22 -2.69 9.69
CA ASN A 42 20.87 -2.97 8.41
C ASN A 42 19.81 -3.24 7.34
N THR A 43 20.04 -2.69 6.14
CA THR A 43 19.09 -2.54 5.03
C THR A 43 18.54 -3.84 4.44
N PHE A 44 19.10 -5.00 4.81
CA PHE A 44 18.84 -6.30 4.18
C PHE A 44 17.74 -7.16 4.85
N GLU A 45 17.12 -6.71 5.94
CA GLU A 45 16.13 -7.51 6.70
C GLU A 45 14.67 -7.40 6.20
N LYS A 46 14.43 -7.00 4.93
CA LYS A 46 13.06 -6.65 4.46
C LYS A 46 12.49 -7.47 3.31
N VAL A 47 13.15 -8.53 2.86
CA VAL A 47 12.47 -9.56 2.05
C VAL A 47 11.79 -10.53 3.01
N THR A 48 10.62 -10.15 3.50
CA THR A 48 9.79 -11.09 4.28
C THR A 48 9.30 -12.17 3.33
N PHE A 49 9.20 -13.43 3.77
CA PHE A 49 8.54 -14.53 3.00
C PHE A 49 7.19 -14.13 2.38
N ARG A 50 6.54 -13.12 2.96
CA ARG A 50 5.27 -12.51 2.53
C ARG A 50 5.35 -11.68 1.26
N THR A 51 6.51 -11.20 0.83
CA THR A 51 6.69 -10.48 -0.44
C THR A 51 7.03 -11.41 -1.59
N VAL A 52 7.41 -12.66 -1.31
CA VAL A 52 7.75 -13.68 -2.31
C VAL A 52 6.62 -13.87 -3.32
N PRO A 53 5.34 -14.07 -2.94
CA PRO A 53 4.28 -14.29 -3.93
C PRO A 53 4.08 -13.11 -4.89
N VAL A 54 4.32 -11.88 -4.42
CA VAL A 54 4.20 -10.67 -5.24
C VAL A 54 5.32 -10.62 -6.27
N TYR A 55 6.57 -10.84 -5.83
CA TYR A 55 7.71 -10.89 -6.76
C TYR A 55 7.60 -12.07 -7.73
N THR A 56 7.15 -13.24 -7.27
CA THR A 56 6.88 -14.39 -8.12
C THR A 56 5.80 -14.08 -9.16
N ALA A 57 4.72 -13.39 -8.79
CA ALA A 57 3.68 -12.99 -9.73
C ALA A 57 4.19 -12.00 -10.78
N VAL A 58 5.04 -11.04 -10.39
CA VAL A 58 5.67 -10.09 -11.33
C VAL A 58 6.61 -10.81 -12.28
N ILE A 59 7.46 -11.71 -11.77
CA ILE A 59 8.36 -12.52 -12.61
C ILE A 59 7.57 -13.40 -13.57
N ALA A 60 6.52 -14.06 -13.08
CA ALA A 60 5.63 -14.88 -13.91
C ALA A 60 4.98 -14.03 -15.00
N LEU A 61 4.48 -12.83 -14.67
CA LEU A 61 3.91 -11.89 -15.65
C LEU A 61 4.92 -11.54 -16.73
N LEU A 62 6.11 -11.10 -16.34
CA LEU A 62 7.16 -10.71 -17.31
C LEU A 62 7.62 -11.91 -18.15
N TYR A 63 7.65 -13.11 -17.57
CA TYR A 63 8.03 -14.34 -18.27
C TYR A 63 6.98 -14.75 -19.29
N PHE A 64 5.71 -14.85 -18.88
CA PHE A 64 4.60 -15.32 -19.72
C PHE A 64 4.08 -14.26 -20.70
N ALA A 65 4.41 -12.98 -20.53
CA ALA A 65 4.09 -11.95 -21.50
C ALA A 65 4.76 -12.26 -22.85
N LYS A 66 3.93 -12.54 -23.86
CA LYS A 66 4.34 -12.80 -25.25
C LYS A 66 4.02 -11.59 -26.12
N ALA A 67 4.84 -11.37 -27.15
CA ALA A 67 4.65 -10.27 -28.09
C ALA A 67 3.28 -10.33 -28.80
N ASP A 68 2.83 -11.53 -29.15
CA ASP A 68 1.58 -11.76 -29.88
C ASP A 68 0.33 -11.29 -29.11
N ASP A 69 0.38 -11.33 -27.78
CA ASP A 69 -0.73 -10.92 -26.90
C ASP A 69 -0.75 -9.40 -26.64
N MET A 70 0.33 -8.68 -26.99
CA MET A 70 0.50 -7.27 -26.66
C MET A 70 0.06 -6.36 -27.81
N SER A 71 -0.93 -5.50 -27.55
CA SER A 71 -1.28 -4.40 -28.45
C SER A 71 -0.58 -3.10 -28.04
N LYS A 72 -0.30 -2.21 -29.01
CA LYS A 72 0.23 -0.86 -28.71
C LYS A 72 -0.66 -0.09 -27.73
N ILE A 73 -1.98 -0.25 -27.86
CA ILE A 73 -2.96 0.42 -27.00
C ILE A 73 -2.82 -0.08 -25.55
N PHE A 74 -2.70 -1.39 -25.36
CA PHE A 74 -2.52 -2.00 -24.03
C PHE A 74 -1.17 -1.62 -23.41
N LEU A 75 -0.11 -1.60 -24.21
CA LEU A 75 1.21 -1.18 -23.76
C LEU A 75 1.20 0.28 -23.26
N ILE A 76 0.66 1.20 -24.05
CA ILE A 76 0.63 2.63 -23.70
C ILE A 76 -0.32 2.87 -22.52
N SER A 77 -1.55 2.35 -22.58
CA SER A 77 -2.53 2.58 -21.51
C SER A 77 -2.08 1.98 -20.19
N GLY A 78 -1.54 0.76 -20.19
CA GLY A 78 -1.01 0.12 -19.00
C GLY A 78 0.22 0.84 -18.43
N ALA A 79 1.12 1.34 -19.28
CA ALA A 79 2.25 2.16 -18.84
C ALA A 79 1.79 3.46 -18.17
N VAL A 80 0.81 4.15 -18.76
CA VAL A 80 0.22 5.37 -18.17
C VAL A 80 -0.38 5.08 -16.80
N ILE A 81 -1.15 4.00 -16.67
CA ILE A 81 -1.75 3.60 -15.38
C ILE A 81 -0.67 3.29 -14.34
N ALA A 82 0.40 2.58 -14.73
CA ALA A 82 1.51 2.26 -13.83
C ALA A 82 2.26 3.52 -13.37
N VAL A 83 2.51 4.47 -14.29
CA VAL A 83 3.13 5.76 -13.97
C VAL A 83 2.26 6.58 -13.01
N ILE A 84 0.94 6.64 -13.22
CA ILE A 84 0.02 7.31 -12.27
C ILE A 84 0.12 6.67 -10.88
N GLY A 85 0.17 5.33 -10.83
CA GLY A 85 0.35 4.59 -9.59
C GLY A 85 1.65 4.96 -8.87
N GLU A 86 2.77 5.02 -9.60
CA GLU A 86 4.08 5.38 -9.06
C GLU A 86 4.13 6.84 -8.59
N LEU A 87 3.54 7.78 -9.34
CA LEU A 87 3.42 9.17 -8.93
C LEU A 87 2.64 9.33 -7.62
N LEU A 88 1.56 8.57 -7.44
CA LEU A 88 0.80 8.54 -6.18
C LEU A 88 1.66 8.03 -5.03
N ARG A 89 2.51 7.02 -5.27
CA ARG A 89 3.44 6.50 -4.26
C ARG A 89 4.52 7.52 -3.89
N ILE A 90 5.15 8.16 -4.88
CA ILE A 90 6.15 9.22 -4.66
C ILE A 90 5.54 10.39 -3.88
N TRP A 91 4.31 10.78 -4.21
CA TRP A 91 3.59 11.81 -3.47
C TRP A 91 3.37 11.38 -2.01
N GLY A 92 2.90 10.15 -1.77
CA GLY A 92 2.71 9.59 -0.42
C GLY A 92 4.01 9.50 0.38
N CYS A 93 5.05 8.89 -0.19
CA CYS A 93 6.34 8.69 0.46
C CYS A 93 7.02 10.01 0.85
N GLY A 94 6.80 11.10 0.10
CA GLY A 94 7.31 12.42 0.49
C GLY A 94 6.57 13.08 1.67
N HIS A 95 5.39 12.58 2.05
CA HIS A 95 4.68 12.98 3.27
C HIS A 95 4.82 11.94 4.40
N LEU A 96 5.24 10.72 4.09
CA LEU A 96 5.32 9.61 5.05
C LEU A 96 6.46 9.81 6.06
N VAL A 97 6.09 10.09 7.31
CA VAL A 97 7.01 10.17 8.46
C VAL A 97 6.54 9.27 9.59
N LYS A 98 7.40 8.36 10.05
CA LYS A 98 7.10 7.49 11.20
C LYS A 98 7.27 8.30 12.49
N THR A 99 6.24 9.04 12.89
CA THR A 99 6.22 9.86 14.11
C THR A 99 5.13 9.41 15.07
N ARG A 100 5.00 10.11 16.21
CA ARG A 100 3.84 9.98 17.11
C ARG A 100 2.62 10.80 16.66
N GLU A 101 2.75 11.61 15.61
CA GLU A 101 1.63 12.35 15.00
C GLU A 101 1.08 11.58 13.79
N LEU A 102 -0.25 11.54 13.67
CA LEU A 102 -0.93 10.92 12.54
C LEU A 102 -0.72 11.77 11.27
N ILE A 103 -0.26 11.13 10.20
CA ILE A 103 -0.06 11.80 8.91
C ILE A 103 -1.41 11.97 8.21
N ILE A 104 -1.78 13.21 7.98
CA ILE A 104 -3.00 13.59 7.25
C ILE A 104 -2.72 14.55 6.08
N SER A 105 -1.45 14.76 5.73
CA SER A 105 -1.01 15.68 4.67
C SER A 105 -0.84 14.99 3.31
N GLY A 106 -0.95 15.76 2.23
CA GLY A 106 -0.77 15.25 0.87
C GLY A 106 -1.85 14.22 0.51
N PRO A 107 -1.51 13.07 -0.09
CA PRO A 107 -2.52 12.11 -0.51
C PRO A 107 -3.23 11.45 0.67
N TYR A 108 -2.61 11.45 1.86
CA TYR A 108 -3.23 10.95 3.10
C TYR A 108 -4.44 11.80 3.54
N ALA A 109 -4.59 13.02 3.04
CA ALA A 109 -5.79 13.83 3.26
C ALA A 109 -7.00 13.32 2.46
N HIS A 110 -6.76 12.60 1.37
CA HIS A 110 -7.78 12.19 0.40
C HIS A 110 -8.11 10.70 0.49
N LEU A 111 -7.13 9.87 0.81
CA LEU A 111 -7.32 8.45 1.09
C LEU A 111 -6.32 7.94 2.14
N ARG A 112 -6.69 6.90 2.88
CA ARG A 112 -5.85 6.37 3.98
C ARG A 112 -4.63 5.60 3.52
N HIS A 113 -4.72 4.98 2.33
CA HIS A 113 -3.73 4.02 1.87
C HIS A 113 -3.15 4.33 0.48
N PRO A 114 -2.55 5.52 0.27
CA PRO A 114 -2.05 5.94 -1.04
C PRO A 114 -0.97 5.03 -1.61
N LEU A 115 -0.10 4.46 -0.77
CA LEU A 115 0.91 3.52 -1.25
C LEU A 115 0.30 2.20 -1.73
N TYR A 116 -0.76 1.71 -1.09
CA TYR A 116 -1.45 0.49 -1.51
C TYR A 116 -2.26 0.74 -2.80
N ALA A 117 -2.96 1.88 -2.89
CA ALA A 117 -3.63 2.32 -4.12
C ALA A 117 -2.64 2.46 -5.30
N GLY A 118 -1.46 3.07 -5.07
CA GLY A 118 -0.43 3.16 -6.09
C GLY A 118 0.14 1.80 -6.51
N THR A 119 0.35 0.89 -5.56
CA THR A 119 0.79 -0.51 -5.86
C THR A 119 -0.23 -1.25 -6.71
N TYR A 120 -1.52 -1.05 -6.41
CA TYR A 120 -2.62 -1.60 -7.18
C TYR A 120 -2.58 -1.10 -8.63
N LEU A 121 -2.47 0.22 -8.82
CA LEU A 121 -2.40 0.83 -10.16
C LEU A 121 -1.17 0.34 -10.94
N ILE A 122 0.00 0.24 -10.29
CA ILE A 122 1.20 -0.34 -10.92
C ILE A 122 0.94 -1.77 -11.39
N THR A 123 0.43 -2.63 -10.51
CA THR A 123 0.16 -4.04 -10.83
C THR A 123 -0.89 -4.16 -11.94
N PHE A 124 -1.97 -3.38 -11.86
CA PHE A 124 -3.01 -3.31 -12.87
C PHE A 124 -2.43 -2.88 -14.23
N GLY A 125 -1.63 -1.82 -14.25
CA GLY A 125 -0.97 -1.32 -15.44
C GLY A 125 -0.07 -2.39 -16.09
N PHE A 126 0.71 -3.14 -15.29
CA PHE A 126 1.51 -4.26 -15.79
C PHE A 126 0.67 -5.39 -16.38
N CYS A 127 -0.44 -5.76 -15.75
CA CYS A 127 -1.35 -6.76 -16.31
C CYS A 127 -2.01 -6.29 -17.61
N VAL A 128 -2.37 -5.00 -17.71
CA VAL A 128 -2.89 -4.42 -18.95
C VAL A 128 -1.83 -4.45 -20.04
N MET A 129 -0.59 -4.00 -19.76
CA MET A 129 0.51 -4.02 -20.74
C MET A 129 0.79 -5.42 -21.29
N ALA A 130 0.73 -6.44 -20.42
CA ALA A 130 0.95 -7.83 -20.83
C ALA A 130 -0.14 -8.39 -21.76
N GLY A 131 -1.31 -7.74 -21.87
CA GLY A 131 -2.43 -8.22 -22.70
C GLY A 131 -3.15 -9.46 -22.17
N MET A 132 -2.74 -9.99 -21.02
CA MET A 132 -3.24 -11.26 -20.46
C MET A 132 -4.47 -11.02 -19.58
N TRP A 133 -5.66 -11.03 -20.18
CA TRP A 133 -6.93 -10.75 -19.49
C TRP A 133 -7.19 -11.63 -18.27
N TRP A 134 -6.83 -12.91 -18.31
CA TRP A 134 -7.02 -13.83 -17.18
C TRP A 134 -6.13 -13.45 -15.99
N LEU A 135 -4.89 -13.03 -16.25
CA LEU A 135 -3.93 -12.62 -15.22
C LEU A 135 -4.36 -11.29 -14.59
N LEU A 136 -4.94 -10.39 -15.39
CA LEU A 136 -5.60 -9.19 -14.89
C LEU A 136 -6.71 -9.56 -13.90
N ILE A 137 -7.64 -10.45 -14.25
CA ILE A 137 -8.72 -10.86 -13.35
C ILE A 137 -8.18 -11.52 -12.07
N VAL A 138 -7.25 -12.48 -12.19
CA VAL A 138 -6.68 -13.17 -11.03
C VAL A 138 -5.96 -12.19 -10.10
N SER A 139 -5.15 -11.28 -10.63
CA SER A 139 -4.46 -10.27 -9.83
C SER A 139 -5.44 -9.33 -9.10
N GLN A 140 -6.55 -8.95 -9.75
CA GLN A 140 -7.58 -8.13 -9.13
C GLN A 140 -8.29 -8.86 -7.99
N LEU A 141 -8.62 -10.14 -8.17
CA LEU A 141 -9.23 -10.96 -7.14
C LEU A 141 -8.30 -11.16 -5.95
N VAL A 142 -7.03 -11.48 -6.20
CA VAL A 142 -6.02 -11.61 -5.12
C VAL A 142 -5.86 -10.28 -4.37
N TYR A 143 -5.84 -9.16 -5.08
CA TYR A 143 -5.77 -7.86 -4.44
C TYR A 143 -7.00 -7.57 -3.57
N ALA A 144 -8.20 -7.73 -4.13
CA ALA A 144 -9.46 -7.37 -3.49
C ALA A 144 -9.84 -8.30 -2.33
N LEU A 145 -9.63 -9.62 -2.48
CA LEU A 145 -10.07 -10.62 -1.50
C LEU A 145 -9.02 -10.90 -0.42
N TYR A 146 -7.73 -10.74 -0.74
CA TYR A 146 -6.66 -11.11 0.19
C TYR A 146 -5.80 -9.93 0.61
N TYR A 147 -5.19 -9.23 -0.36
CA TYR A 147 -4.17 -8.23 -0.04
C TYR A 147 -4.76 -7.02 0.70
N TYR A 148 -5.79 -6.39 0.13
CA TYR A 148 -6.37 -5.16 0.67
C TYR A 148 -7.05 -5.36 2.04
N PRO A 149 -8.02 -6.29 2.22
CA PRO A 149 -8.73 -6.42 3.49
C PRO A 149 -7.79 -6.72 4.65
N ARG A 150 -6.79 -7.57 4.40
CA ARG A 150 -5.76 -7.89 5.39
C ARG A 150 -4.94 -6.65 5.77
N LYS A 151 -4.53 -5.85 4.79
CA LYS A 151 -3.72 -4.65 5.03
C LYS A 151 -4.50 -3.58 5.77
N GLU A 152 -5.75 -3.35 5.40
CA GLU A 152 -6.67 -2.45 6.10
C GLU A 152 -6.79 -2.82 7.57
N VAL A 153 -7.03 -4.11 7.87
CA VAL A 153 -7.19 -4.58 9.25
C VAL A 153 -5.91 -4.46 10.06
N ILE A 154 -4.78 -4.96 9.55
CA ILE A 154 -3.51 -4.96 10.28
C ILE A 154 -3.01 -3.53 10.51
N GLU A 155 -3.04 -2.71 9.45
CA GLU A 155 -2.58 -1.33 9.54
C GLU A 155 -3.55 -0.51 10.40
N GLY A 156 -4.85 -0.73 10.27
CA GLY A 156 -5.85 -0.07 11.09
C GLY A 156 -5.68 -0.36 12.59
N PHE A 157 -5.44 -1.61 12.98
CA PHE A 157 -5.14 -1.93 14.38
C PHE A 157 -3.84 -1.29 14.85
N ARG A 158 -2.78 -1.31 14.02
CA ARG A 158 -1.51 -0.67 14.36
C ARG A 158 -1.64 0.84 14.55
N LEU A 159 -2.39 1.51 13.68
CA LEU A 159 -2.60 2.95 13.75
C LEU A 159 -3.53 3.30 14.93
N ALA A 160 -4.56 2.50 15.19
CA ALA A 160 -5.42 2.68 16.37
C ALA A 160 -4.65 2.53 17.68
N ASP A 161 -3.71 1.60 17.75
CA ASP A 161 -2.88 1.38 18.94
C ASP A 161 -1.89 2.54 19.20
N ILE A 162 -1.39 3.18 18.13
CA ILE A 162 -0.44 4.30 18.23
C ILE A 162 -1.16 5.64 18.49
N TYR A 163 -2.26 5.91 17.77
CA TYR A 163 -2.89 7.23 17.71
C TYR A 163 -4.29 7.29 18.37
N GLY A 164 -4.85 6.14 18.76
CA GLY A 164 -6.13 6.07 19.47
C GLY A 164 -7.30 6.74 18.74
N GLU A 165 -8.04 7.59 19.46
CA GLU A 165 -9.23 8.30 18.98
C GLU A 165 -8.95 9.21 17.77
N GLU A 166 -7.75 9.76 17.62
CA GLU A 166 -7.39 10.56 16.44
C GLU A 166 -7.46 9.75 15.16
N TYR A 167 -6.95 8.51 15.20
CA TYR A 167 -7.05 7.60 14.06
C TYR A 167 -8.50 7.24 13.74
N TYR A 168 -9.35 6.98 14.75
CA TYR A 168 -10.76 6.67 14.50
C TYR A 168 -11.55 7.85 13.93
N LYS A 169 -11.23 9.09 14.31
CA LYS A 169 -11.81 10.30 13.69
C LYS A 169 -11.39 10.40 12.22
N TYR A 170 -10.10 10.24 11.95
CA TYR A 170 -9.55 10.24 10.59
C TYR A 170 -10.16 9.11 9.72
N ALA A 171 -10.21 7.88 10.24
CA ALA A 171 -10.68 6.70 9.50
C ALA A 171 -12.16 6.74 9.12
N ARG A 172 -12.99 7.46 9.90
CA ARG A 172 -14.40 7.68 9.57
C ARG A 172 -14.59 8.72 8.47
N ALA A 173 -13.68 9.68 8.36
CA ALA A 173 -13.80 10.80 7.42
C ALA A 173 -13.06 10.55 6.11
N VAL A 174 -12.03 9.70 6.11
CA VAL A 174 -11.16 9.47 4.96
C VAL A 174 -11.37 8.07 4.39
N PRO A 175 -11.75 7.93 3.11
CA PRO A 175 -11.91 6.64 2.47
C PRO A 175 -10.59 5.87 2.41
N ALA A 176 -10.65 4.55 2.32
CA ALA A 176 -9.45 3.71 2.36
C ALA A 176 -8.58 3.85 1.09
N LEU A 177 -9.16 3.57 -0.09
CA LEU A 177 -8.44 3.48 -1.37
C LEU A 177 -8.92 4.46 -2.44
N ILE A 178 -10.21 4.80 -2.47
CA ILE A 178 -10.76 5.71 -3.49
C ILE A 178 -10.58 7.15 -2.97
N PRO A 179 -9.82 8.02 -3.66
CA PRO A 179 -9.57 9.37 -3.20
C PRO A 179 -10.86 10.19 -3.10
N SER A 180 -11.06 10.86 -1.96
CA SER A 180 -12.02 11.94 -1.83
C SER A 180 -11.54 13.16 -2.61
N LEU A 181 -12.45 13.87 -3.30
CA LEU A 181 -12.13 15.15 -3.94
C LEU A 181 -11.84 16.26 -2.92
N LYS A 182 -12.40 16.15 -1.70
CA LYS A 182 -12.19 17.10 -0.62
C LYS A 182 -11.17 16.53 0.38
N PRO A 183 -10.10 17.28 0.72
CA PRO A 183 -9.14 16.84 1.73
C PRO A 183 -9.79 16.84 3.13
N TYR A 184 -9.39 15.90 3.97
CA TYR A 184 -9.86 15.79 5.35
C TYR A 184 -9.59 17.04 6.19
N ALA A 185 -8.36 17.54 6.10
CA ALA A 185 -7.91 18.71 6.83
C ALA A 185 -6.78 19.39 6.04
N LYS A 186 -6.61 20.71 6.26
CA LYS A 186 -5.39 21.40 5.84
C LYS A 186 -4.23 20.96 6.73
N SER A 187 -3.08 20.74 6.13
CA SER A 187 -1.85 20.40 6.84
C SER A 187 -0.68 21.16 6.23
N ASP A 188 0.11 21.81 7.09
CA ASP A 188 1.28 22.59 6.67
C ASP A 188 2.53 21.72 6.43
N LYS A 189 2.42 20.40 6.63
CA LYS A 189 3.52 19.46 6.41
C LYS A 189 3.81 19.37 4.91
N LYS A 190 4.94 19.95 4.49
CA LYS A 190 5.41 19.94 3.10
C LYS A 190 5.94 18.57 2.66
N TRP A 191 5.82 18.31 1.36
CA TRP A 191 6.45 17.16 0.71
C TRP A 191 7.98 17.27 0.78
N SER A 192 8.70 16.15 0.90
CA SER A 192 10.16 16.12 0.97
C SER A 192 10.75 14.94 0.21
N PHE A 193 11.67 15.23 -0.72
CA PHE A 193 12.39 14.21 -1.50
C PHE A 193 13.26 13.31 -0.60
N GLN A 194 13.86 13.85 0.46
CA GLN A 194 14.64 13.05 1.41
C GLN A 194 13.81 11.91 2.01
N ARG A 195 12.50 12.11 2.19
CA ARG A 195 11.60 11.05 2.68
C ARG A 195 11.30 10.00 1.61
N VAL A 196 11.25 10.38 0.33
CA VAL A 196 11.13 9.42 -0.78
C VAL A 196 12.32 8.46 -0.77
N VAL A 197 13.53 8.99 -0.62
CA VAL A 197 14.77 8.20 -0.51
C VAL A 197 14.76 7.35 0.76
N LYS A 198 14.43 7.93 1.92
CA LYS A 198 14.40 7.21 3.21
C LYS A 198 13.38 6.08 3.26
N ASN A 199 12.27 6.22 2.53
CA ASN A 199 11.24 5.18 2.40
C ASN A 199 11.58 4.14 1.31
N SER A 200 12.79 4.19 0.73
CA SER A 200 13.29 3.26 -0.29
C SER A 200 12.44 3.22 -1.57
N GLU A 201 11.74 4.32 -1.88
CA GLU A 201 10.85 4.39 -3.04
C GLU A 201 11.64 4.42 -4.36
N ILE A 202 12.88 4.90 -4.35
CA ILE A 202 13.75 4.93 -5.53
C ILE A 202 13.93 3.53 -6.14
N GLY A 203 14.01 2.49 -5.31
CA GLY A 203 14.10 1.12 -5.82
C GLY A 203 12.82 0.66 -6.54
N ILE A 204 11.65 1.15 -6.11
CA ILE A 204 10.37 0.84 -6.74
C ILE A 204 10.25 1.58 -8.07
N LEU A 205 10.58 2.87 -8.08
CA LEU A 205 10.65 3.66 -9.32
C LEU A 205 11.52 2.98 -10.38
N LEU A 206 12.74 2.57 -10.00
CA LEU A 206 13.65 1.87 -10.91
C LEU A 206 13.08 0.53 -11.39
N ALA A 207 12.43 -0.23 -10.51
CA ALA A 207 11.79 -1.49 -10.88
C ALA A 207 10.60 -1.28 -11.84
N VAL A 208 9.80 -0.24 -11.66
CA VAL A 208 8.71 0.13 -12.57
C VAL A 208 9.26 0.51 -13.95
N ILE A 209 10.28 1.37 -13.99
CA ILE A 209 10.94 1.76 -15.25
C ILE A 209 11.53 0.53 -15.96
N ALA A 210 12.25 -0.32 -15.23
CA ALA A 210 12.84 -1.54 -15.79
C ALA A 210 11.76 -2.50 -16.31
N GLY A 211 10.67 -2.70 -15.58
CA GLY A 211 9.56 -3.56 -16.01
C GLY A 211 8.89 -3.05 -17.29
N ILE A 212 8.63 -1.74 -17.38
CA ILE A 212 8.08 -1.10 -18.58
C ILE A 212 9.04 -1.29 -19.76
N ALA A 213 10.33 -1.06 -19.54
CA ALA A 213 11.35 -1.23 -20.58
C ALA A 213 11.43 -2.69 -21.07
N VAL A 214 11.38 -3.68 -20.18
CA VAL A 214 11.36 -5.10 -20.55
C VAL A 214 10.14 -5.43 -21.41
N LEU A 215 8.94 -5.01 -21.01
CA LEU A 215 7.74 -5.25 -21.80
C LEU A 215 7.77 -4.54 -23.15
N TYR A 216 8.33 -3.32 -23.22
CA TYR A 216 8.53 -2.61 -24.47
C TYR A 216 9.53 -3.33 -25.41
N LEU A 217 10.64 -3.83 -24.87
CA LEU A 217 11.63 -4.60 -25.65
C LEU A 217 11.04 -5.91 -26.18
N LYS A 218 10.28 -6.64 -25.34
CA LYS A 218 9.51 -7.82 -25.76
C LYS A 218 8.51 -7.48 -26.87
N PHE A 219 7.78 -6.36 -26.71
CA PHE A 219 6.80 -5.91 -27.70
C PHE A 219 7.44 -5.59 -29.05
N THR A 220 8.67 -5.06 -29.05
CA THR A 220 9.43 -4.77 -30.28
C THR A 220 10.21 -5.97 -30.83
N GLY A 221 10.10 -7.15 -30.21
CA GLY A 221 10.81 -8.37 -30.63
C GLY A 221 12.32 -8.31 -30.44
N LYS A 222 12.82 -7.42 -29.59
CA LYS A 222 14.27 -7.25 -29.33
C LYS A 222 14.80 -8.26 -28.30
N ILE A 223 13.92 -8.85 -27.50
CA ILE A 223 14.19 -9.90 -26.50
C ILE A 223 13.00 -10.86 -26.40
#